data_AF-A0A6C0B932-F1
#
_entry.id   AF-A0A6C0B932-F1
#
_cell.length_a   1.000
_cell.length_b   1.000
_cell.length_c   1.000
_cell.angle_alpha   90.00
_cell.angle_beta   90.00
_cell.angle_gamma   90.00
#
_symmetry.space_group_name_H-M   'P 1'
#
loop_
_entity.id
_entity.type
_entity.pdbx_description
1 polymer ?
#
loop_
_entity_poly.entity_id
_entity_poly.type
_entity_poly.pdbx_seq_one_letter_code
_entity_poly.pdbx_strand_id
1 'polypeptide(L)' 'MELQIQLEEDHIKMENIQFQKMIFLFNALNEGWTIKKRKESYIFTKNHEGKKEVFLDSYLMSFLKNNFDTTKSLLS' A
#
# COMPACT_ATOMS: atom_id res chain seq x y z
N MET A 1 8.13 9.95 34.50
CA MET A 1 7.37 10.81 33.57
C MET A 1 7.07 9.97 32.35
N GLU A 2 5.94 9.28 32.39
CA GLU A 2 5.46 8.53 31.22
C GLU A 2 4.96 9.55 30.21
N LEU A 3 5.57 9.57 29.02
CA LEU A 3 5.07 10.37 27.92
C LEU A 3 3.82 9.67 27.39
N GLN A 4 2.64 10.17 27.73
CA GLN A 4 1.42 9.81 27.01
C GLN A 4 1.44 10.54 25.67
N ILE A 5 1.87 9.83 24.62
CA ILE A 5 1.73 10.32 23.26
C ILE A 5 0.24 10.23 22.91
N GLN A 6 -0.45 11.37 22.89
CA GLN A 6 -1.77 11.47 22.29
C GLN A 6 -1.60 11.36 20.77
N LEU A 7 -1.72 10.15 20.25
CA LEU A 7 -1.76 9.92 18.80
C LEU A 7 -3.14 10.33 18.29
N GLU A 8 -3.21 11.41 17.52
CA GLU A 8 -4.45 11.85 16.87
C GLU A 8 -4.90 10.80 15.83
N GLU A 9 -6.21 10.52 15.78
CA GLU A 9 -6.77 9.43 14.96
C GLU A 9 -6.43 9.52 13.46
N ASP A 10 -6.27 10.74 12.94
CA ASP A 10 -5.94 10.96 11.53
C ASP A 10 -4.51 10.55 11.18
N HIS A 11 -3.58 10.69 12.13
CA HIS A 11 -2.21 10.19 11.98
C HIS A 11 -2.21 8.65 11.93
N ILE A 12 -2.99 8.00 12.78
CA ILE A 12 -3.13 6.53 12.81
C ILE A 12 -3.72 6.02 11.48
N LYS A 13 -4.74 6.69 10.94
CA LYS A 13 -5.34 6.32 9.65
C LYS A 13 -4.37 6.52 8.47
N MET A 14 -3.62 7.63 8.46
CA MET A 14 -2.65 7.91 7.40
C MET A 14 -1.51 6.88 7.41
N GLU A 15 -0.98 6.53 8.59
CA GLU A 15 0.03 5.49 8.75
C GLU A 15 -0.47 4.12 8.27
N ASN A 16 -1.73 3.77 8.55
CA ASN A 16 -2.32 2.52 8.11
C ASN A 16 -2.37 2.41 6.58
N ILE A 17 -2.77 3.46 5.87
CA ILE A 17 -2.83 3.43 4.39
C ILE A 17 -1.42 3.31 3.77
N GLN A 18 -0.43 4.00 4.34
CA GLN A 18 0.96 3.85 3.89
C GLN A 18 1.48 2.43 4.12
N PHE A 19 1.16 1.83 5.27
CA PHE A 19 1.51 0.46 5.59
C PHE A 19 0.84 -0.55 4.64
N GLN A 20 -0.45 -0.39 4.35
CA GLN A 20 -1.16 -1.22 3.37
C GLN A 20 -0.52 -1.13 1.98
N LYS A 21 -0.11 0.08 1.57
CA LYS A 21 0.62 0.27 0.32
C LYS A 21 1.96 -0.45 0.34
N MET A 22 2.70 -0.40 1.45
CA MET A 22 3.95 -1.17 1.59
C MET A 22 3.71 -2.67 1.45
N ILE A 23 2.66 -3.21 2.10
CA ILE A 23 2.28 -4.63 1.97
C ILE A 23 1.96 -4.98 0.53
N PHE A 24 1.14 -4.16 -0.15
CA PHE A 24 0.76 -4.41 -1.55
C PHE A 24 1.98 -4.46 -2.48
N LEU A 25 2.88 -3.49 -2.35
CA LEU A 25 4.12 -3.46 -3.13
C LEU A 25 5.00 -4.67 -2.82
N PHE A 26 5.13 -5.04 -1.55
CA PHE A 26 5.92 -6.21 -1.12
C PHE A 26 5.36 -7.52 -1.67
N ASN A 27 4.04 -7.72 -1.63
CA ASN A 27 3.40 -8.92 -2.15
C ASN A 27 3.62 -9.05 -3.67
N ALA A 28 3.48 -7.96 -4.42
CA ALA A 28 3.75 -7.98 -5.86
C ALA A 28 5.22 -8.33 -6.17
N LEU A 29 6.18 -7.84 -5.38
CA LEU A 29 7.59 -8.27 -5.52
C LEU A 29 7.75 -9.78 -5.30
N ASN A 30 7.11 -10.36 -4.28
CA ASN A 30 7.17 -11.79 -3.99
C ASN A 30 6.54 -12.64 -5.10
N GLU A 31 5.54 -12.12 -5.80
CA GLU A 31 4.92 -12.77 -6.96
C GLU A 31 5.73 -12.62 -8.26
N GLY A 32 6.92 -12.01 -8.20
CA GLY A 32 7.85 -11.86 -9.32
C GLY A 32 7.59 -10.63 -10.19
N TRP A 33 6.82 -9.64 -9.70
CA TRP A 33 6.71 -8.36 -10.38
C TRP A 33 7.95 -7.50 -10.14
N THR A 34 8.41 -6.82 -11.18
CA THR A 34 9.31 -5.68 -11.05
C THR A 34 8.48 -4.41 -10.88
N ILE A 35 8.79 -3.59 -9.87
CA ILE A 35 8.07 -2.35 -9.59
C ILE A 35 9.00 -1.15 -9.76
N LYS A 36 8.54 -0.13 -10.49
CA LYS A 36 9.27 1.12 -10.70
C LYS A 36 8.40 2.32 -10.35
N LYS A 37 8.82 3.10 -9.35
CA LYS A 37 8.19 4.40 -9.04
C LYS A 37 8.58 5.46 -10.08
N ARG A 38 7.59 6.23 -10.55
CA ARG A 38 7.73 7.32 -11.51
C ARG A 38 6.80 8.47 -11.11
N LYS A 39 7.36 9.51 -10.50
CA LYS A 39 6.60 10.67 -9.99
C LYS A 39 5.39 10.18 -9.17
N GLU A 40 4.19 10.44 -9.67
CA GLU A 40 2.88 10.10 -9.08
C GLU A 40 2.34 8.74 -9.54
N SER A 41 3.20 7.80 -9.94
CA SER A 41 2.78 6.48 -10.40
C SER A 41 3.77 5.37 -10.06
N TYR A 42 3.27 4.14 -10.07
CA TYR A 42 4.04 2.90 -9.96
C TYR A 42 3.79 2.06 -11.21
N ILE A 43 4.87 1.61 -11.83
CA ILE A 43 4.86 0.75 -13.01
C ILE A 43 5.23 -0.65 -12.57
N PHE A 44 4.34 -1.60 -12.80
CA PHE A 44 4.54 -3.01 -12.50
C PHE A 44 4.78 -3.74 -13.82
N THR A 45 5.83 -4.57 -13.89
CA THR A 45 6.16 -5.39 -15.06
C THR A 45 6.47 -6.81 -14.65
N LYS A 46 5.88 -7.80 -15.33
CA LYS A 46 6.12 -9.23 -15.09
C LYS A 46 6.64 -9.86 -16.38
N ASN A 47 7.94 -10.17 -16.41
CA ASN A 47 8.62 -10.55 -17.65
C ASN A 47 8.15 -11.90 -18.20
N HIS A 48 7.88 -12.89 -17.34
CA HIS A 48 7.49 -14.24 -17.79
C HIS A 48 6.06 -14.31 -18.34
N GLU A 49 5.23 -13.29 -18.10
CA GLU A 49 3.85 -13.19 -18.60
C GLU A 49 3.66 -12.05 -19.61
N GLY A 50 4.70 -11.25 -19.90
CA GLY A 50 4.61 -10.07 -20.76
C GLY A 50 3.65 -8.98 -20.23
N LYS A 51 3.31 -9.02 -18.94
CA LYS A 51 2.32 -8.10 -18.34
C LYS A 51 2.96 -6.80 -17.89
N LYS A 52 2.22 -5.71 -18.09
CA LYS A 52 2.59 -4.37 -17.62
C LYS A 52 1.35 -3.64 -17.13
N GLU A 53 1.42 -3.13 -15.89
CA GLU A 53 0.35 -2.36 -15.27
C GLU A 53 0.93 -1.04 -14.75
N VAL A 54 0.12 0.03 -14.81
CA VAL A 54 0.52 1.37 -14.35
C VAL A 54 -0.56 1.87 -13.41
N PHE A 55 -0.17 2.08 -12.15
CA PHE A 55 -1.05 2.59 -11.12
C PHE A 55 -0.65 4.02 -10.78
N LEU A 56 -1.59 4.97 -10.89
CA LEU A 56 -1.43 6.28 -10.27
C LEU A 56 -1.40 6.12 -8.76
N ASP A 57 -0.61 6.95 -8.09
CA ASP A 57 -0.46 6.83 -6.65
C ASP A 57 -1.77 7.11 -5.91
N SER A 58 -2.50 8.13 -6.35
CA SER A 58 -3.83 8.47 -5.85
C SER A 58 -4.84 7.35 -6.09
N TYR A 59 -4.76 6.68 -7.24
CA TYR A 59 -5.62 5.54 -7.57
C TYR A 59 -5.28 4.34 -6.69
N LEU A 60 -4.00 4.02 -6.52
CA LEU A 60 -3.57 2.93 -5.65
C LEU A 60 -4.03 3.18 -4.20
N MET A 61 -3.87 4.40 -3.71
CA MET A 61 -4.35 4.78 -2.36
C MET A 61 -5.87 4.64 -2.23
N SER A 62 -6.64 5.04 -3.25
CA SER A 62 -8.11 4.91 -3.25
C SER A 62 -8.55 3.45 -3.37
N PHE A 63 -7.85 2.66 -4.19
CA PHE A 63 -8.05 1.23 -4.31
C PHE A 63 -7.80 0.53 -2.97
N LEU A 64 -6.70 0.85 -2.28
CA LEU A 64 -6.40 0.28 -0.97
C LEU A 64 -7.46 0.68 0.07
N LYS A 65 -7.85 1.96 0.13
CA LYS A 65 -8.96 2.39 1.00
C LYS A 65 -10.27 1.63 0.77
N ASN A 66 -10.57 1.32 -0.48
CA ASN A 66 -11.84 0.68 -0.85
C ASN A 66 -11.81 -0.86 -0.76
N ASN A 67 -10.63 -1.49 -0.84
CA ASN A 67 -10.49 -2.95 -0.93
C ASN A 67 -9.82 -3.56 0.32
N PHE A 68 -9.07 -2.78 1.09
CA PHE A 68 -8.44 -3.21 2.34
C PHE A 68 -9.18 -2.61 3.54
N ASP A 69 -10.42 -3.04 3.74
CA ASP A 69 -11.15 -2.85 4.99
C ASP A 69 -10.79 -3.96 6.01
N THR A 70 -9.51 -4.34 6.06
CA THR A 70 -9.04 -5.62 6.63
C THR A 70 -8.32 -5.49 7.97
N THR A 71 -8.10 -4.28 8.50
CA THR A 71 -7.62 -4.14 9.89
C THR A 71 -8.61 -4.65 10.94
N LYS A 72 -9.84 -5.03 10.54
CA LYS A 72 -10.79 -5.73 11.41
C LYS A 72 -10.57 -7.24 11.51
N SER A 73 -9.76 -7.86 10.64
CA SER A 73 -9.58 -9.33 10.58
C SER A 73 -8.22 -9.84 11.06
N LEU A 74 -7.21 -8.98 11.23
CA LEU A 74 -5.87 -9.37 11.72
C LEU A 74 -5.70 -9.20 13.24
N LEU A 75 -6.76 -8.75 13.93
CA LEU A 75 -6.80 -8.56 15.39
C LEU A 75 -8.00 -9.28 16.04
N SER A 76 -8.62 -10.25 15.35
CA SER A 76 -9.65 -11.13 15.91
C SER A 76 -9.10 -12.53 16.15
#